data_AF-A0A8H7VGK9-F1
#
_entry.id   AF-A0A8H7VGK9-F1
#
_cell.length_a   1.000
_cell.length_b   1.000
_cell.length_c   1.000
_cell.angle_alpha   90.00
_cell.angle_beta   90.00
_cell.angle_gamma   90.00
#
_symmetry.space_group_name_H-M   'P 1'
#
loop_
_entity.id
_entity.type
_entity.pdbx_description
1 polymer ?
#
loop_
_entity_poly.entity_id
_entity_poly.type
_entity_poly.pdbx_seq_one_letter_code
_entity_poly.pdbx_strand_id
1 'polypeptide(L)'
;METDEGKLAIFGKWLETGCMDDYVLTIENIVRLNRICLIVSSRAATLAAVEITAIIERQNIITTLNDSIIIGVSGSTFEKYPHMEERVKKVLNHWFGDKVLQRIHLDIAKDRGGIGGALVAMLYSGFRNNYPITLLTF
;
A
#
# COMPACT_ATOMS: atom_id res chain seq x y z
N MET A 1 15.05 -10.84 16.67
CA MET A 1 13.75 -11.51 16.86
C MET A 1 13.24 -11.06 18.22
N GLU A 2 12.42 -10.01 18.24
CA GLU A 2 11.94 -9.40 19.48
C GLU A 2 11.00 -10.41 20.17
N THR A 3 11.36 -10.84 21.38
CA THR A 3 10.65 -11.85 22.16
C THR A 3 9.21 -11.40 22.42
N ASP A 4 8.26 -12.33 22.44
CA ASP A 4 6.85 -12.01 22.62
C ASP A 4 6.61 -11.19 23.90
N GLU A 5 7.37 -11.44 24.98
CA GLU A 5 7.38 -10.65 26.22
C GLU A 5 7.70 -9.16 26.02
N GLY A 6 8.61 -8.82 25.10
CA GLY A 6 8.94 -7.41 24.81
C GLY A 6 7.78 -6.67 24.14
N LYS A 7 7.04 -7.37 23.27
CA LYS A 7 5.83 -6.83 22.65
C LYS A 7 4.68 -6.71 23.64
N LEU A 8 4.55 -7.64 24.59
CA LEU A 8 3.58 -7.57 25.68
C LEU A 8 3.80 -6.31 26.53
N ALA A 9 5.06 -6.00 26.88
CA ALA A 9 5.39 -4.82 27.68
C ALA A 9 5.07 -3.49 26.97
N ILE A 10 5.38 -3.40 25.67
CA ILE A 10 5.06 -2.21 24.86
C ILE A 10 3.55 -2.04 24.71
N PHE A 11 2.82 -3.13 24.45
CA PHE A 11 1.39 -3.11 24.24
C PHE A 11 0.62 -2.82 25.53
N GLY A 12 1.04 -3.38 26.66
CA GLY A 12 0.53 -3.07 27.99
C GLY A 12 0.68 -1.60 28.33
N LYS A 13 1.88 -1.04 28.14
CA LYS A 13 2.15 0.39 28.33
C LYS A 13 1.24 1.28 27.48
N TRP A 14 0.95 0.89 26.23
CA TRP A 14 0.09 1.66 25.34
C TRP A 14 -1.38 1.66 25.80
N LEU A 15 -1.85 0.53 26.36
CA LEU A 15 -3.22 0.40 26.87
C LEU A 15 -3.42 1.11 28.21
N GLU A 16 -2.44 1.06 29.10
CA GLU A 16 -2.42 1.83 30.35
C GLU A 16 -2.49 3.34 30.10
N THR A 17 -1.93 3.82 28.97
CA THR A 17 -1.95 5.24 28.59
C THR A 17 -3.30 5.67 27.99
N GLY A 18 -4.19 4.72 27.63
CA GLY A 18 -5.33 4.96 26.74
C GLY A 18 -6.72 4.74 27.32
N CYS A 19 -6.96 3.73 28.17
CA CYS A 19 -8.31 3.50 28.73
C CYS A 19 -8.40 2.40 29.82
N MET A 20 -9.22 2.69 30.84
CA MET A 20 -9.85 1.81 31.86
C MET A 20 -8.91 1.06 32.82
N ASP A 21 -8.90 1.51 34.07
CA ASP A 21 -8.07 1.04 35.19
C ASP A 21 -8.26 -0.44 35.61
N ASP A 22 -9.13 -1.21 34.94
CA ASP A 22 -9.52 -2.57 35.35
C ASP A 22 -9.38 -3.65 34.26
N TYR A 23 -8.80 -3.34 33.09
CA TYR A 23 -8.66 -4.33 32.02
C TYR A 23 -7.37 -5.16 32.14
N VAL A 24 -7.50 -6.41 32.59
CA VAL A 24 -6.36 -7.35 32.64
C VAL A 24 -6.00 -7.83 31.23
N LEU A 25 -4.81 -7.44 30.80
CA LEU A 25 -4.23 -7.87 29.53
C LEU A 25 -3.74 -9.32 29.62
N THR A 26 -4.46 -10.25 28.99
CA THR A 26 -4.02 -11.65 28.89
C THR A 26 -3.30 -11.92 27.57
N ILE A 27 -2.39 -12.90 27.57
CA ILE A 27 -1.73 -13.38 26.34
C ILE A 27 -2.80 -13.81 25.31
N GLU A 28 -3.87 -14.44 25.77
CA GLU A 28 -4.99 -14.85 24.92
C GLU A 28 -5.65 -13.66 24.20
N ASN A 29 -5.89 -12.55 24.90
CA ASN A 29 -6.50 -11.35 24.29
C ASN A 29 -5.60 -10.75 23.21
N ILE A 30 -4.28 -10.74 23.42
CA ILE A 30 -3.32 -10.26 22.43
C ILE A 30 -3.26 -11.16 21.20
N VAL A 31 -3.24 -12.48 21.40
CA VAL A 31 -3.27 -13.44 20.29
C VAL A 31 -4.55 -13.29 19.47
N ARG A 32 -5.70 -13.12 20.14
CA ARG A 32 -6.99 -12.86 19.46
C ARG A 32 -6.98 -11.54 18.70
N LEU A 33 -6.49 -10.46 19.31
CA LEU A 33 -6.40 -9.16 18.67
C LEU A 33 -5.48 -9.21 17.44
N ASN A 34 -4.30 -9.81 17.58
CA ASN A 34 -3.36 -10.00 16.48
C ASN A 34 -4.03 -10.75 15.32
N ARG A 35 -4.78 -11.83 15.62
CA ARG A 35 -5.52 -12.59 14.61
C ARG A 35 -6.55 -11.73 13.87
N ILE A 36 -7.27 -10.87 14.58
CA ILE A 36 -8.22 -9.93 13.95
C ILE A 36 -7.47 -8.94 13.04
N CYS A 37 -6.39 -8.33 13.53
CA CYS A 37 -5.56 -7.42 12.73
C CYS A 37 -5.02 -8.11 11.47
N LEU A 38 -4.57 -9.36 11.58
CA LEU A 38 -4.12 -10.16 10.44
C LEU A 38 -5.23 -10.41 9.42
N ILE A 39 -6.45 -10.72 9.87
CA ILE A 39 -7.60 -10.92 8.96
C ILE A 39 -7.93 -9.61 8.24
N VAL A 40 -8.02 -8.50 8.97
CA VAL A 40 -8.36 -7.19 8.40
C VAL A 40 -7.30 -6.73 7.40
N SER A 41 -6.03 -6.79 7.79
CA SER A 41 -4.92 -6.39 6.92
C SER A 41 -4.77 -7.29 5.70
N SER A 42 -5.00 -8.60 5.83
CA SER A 42 -4.97 -9.51 4.68
C SER A 42 -6.08 -9.17 3.69
N ARG A 43 -7.30 -8.89 4.18
CA ARG A 43 -8.41 -8.46 3.31
C ARG A 43 -8.11 -7.12 2.63
N ALA A 44 -7.53 -6.17 3.36
CA ALA A 44 -7.12 -4.89 2.78
C ALA A 44 -6.08 -5.08 1.67
N ALA A 45 -5.08 -5.95 1.87
CA ALA A 45 -4.09 -6.29 0.85
C ALA A 45 -4.72 -6.94 -0.38
N THR A 46 -5.70 -7.83 -0.20
CA THR A 46 -6.44 -8.43 -1.32
C THR A 46 -7.19 -7.38 -2.13
N LEU A 47 -7.90 -6.45 -1.48
CA LEU A 47 -8.64 -5.40 -2.19
C LEU A 47 -7.69 -4.48 -2.99
N ALA A 48 -6.56 -4.09 -2.40
CA ALA A 48 -5.55 -3.29 -3.09
C ALA A 48 -4.95 -4.03 -4.30
N ALA A 49 -4.67 -5.33 -4.15
CA ALA A 49 -4.17 -6.16 -5.25
C ALA A 49 -5.20 -6.29 -6.39
N VAL A 50 -6.48 -6.45 -6.07
CA VAL A 50 -7.56 -6.54 -7.08
C VAL A 50 -7.68 -5.24 -7.87
N GLU A 51 -7.57 -4.09 -7.21
CA GLU A 51 -7.55 -2.79 -7.89
C GLU A 51 -6.38 -2.69 -8.88
N ILE A 52 -5.17 -3.06 -8.45
CA ILE A 52 -3.98 -3.10 -9.29
C ILE A 52 -4.21 -4.03 -10.50
N THR A 53 -4.71 -5.24 -10.25
CA THR A 53 -5.04 -6.22 -11.29
C THR A 53 -6.00 -5.63 -12.33
N ALA A 54 -7.09 -4.99 -11.89
CA ALA A 54 -8.09 -4.42 -12.77
C ALA A 54 -7.51 -3.32 -13.67
N ILE A 55 -6.59 -2.50 -13.16
CA ILE A 55 -5.90 -1.46 -13.96
C ILE A 55 -4.99 -2.10 -15.01
N ILE A 56 -4.20 -3.10 -14.61
CA ILE A 56 -3.28 -3.83 -15.51
C ILE A 56 -4.05 -4.49 -16.65
N GLU A 57 -5.17 -5.15 -16.35
CA GLU A 57 -6.02 -5.81 -17.34
C GLU A 57 -6.70 -4.79 -18.26
N ARG A 58 -7.28 -3.72 -17.69
CA ARG A 58 -7.97 -2.68 -18.47
C ARG A 58 -7.05 -2.01 -19.49
N GLN A 59 -5.78 -1.82 -19.14
CA GLN A 59 -4.79 -1.21 -20.02
C GLN A 59 -4.04 -2.23 -20.91
N ASN A 60 -4.35 -3.53 -20.80
CA ASN A 60 -3.64 -4.60 -21.50
C ASN A 60 -2.11 -4.52 -21.33
N ILE A 61 -1.64 -4.12 -20.14
CA ILE A 61 -0.22 -3.82 -19.89
C ILE A 61 0.64 -5.06 -20.12
N ILE A 62 0.15 -6.23 -19.70
CA ILE A 62 0.91 -7.50 -19.75
C ILE A 62 1.26 -7.89 -21.19
N THR A 63 0.34 -7.64 -22.14
CA THR A 63 0.50 -7.99 -23.55
C THR A 63 1.15 -6.88 -24.37
N THR A 64 0.96 -5.62 -23.97
CA THR A 64 1.44 -4.44 -24.71
C THR A 64 2.88 -4.08 -24.37
N LEU A 65 3.29 -4.31 -23.11
CA LEU A 65 4.65 -4.10 -22.65
C LEU A 65 5.32 -5.46 -22.48
N ASN A 66 6.57 -5.59 -22.93
CA ASN A 66 7.42 -6.74 -22.60
C ASN A 66 8.37 -6.46 -21.42
N ASP A 67 8.49 -5.19 -21.01
CA ASP A 67 9.41 -4.74 -19.97
C ASP A 67 8.82 -4.85 -18.55
N SER A 68 9.56 -4.39 -17.55
CA SER A 68 9.11 -4.32 -16.16
C SER A 68 7.95 -3.34 -15.98
N ILE A 69 7.00 -3.70 -15.12
CA ILE A 69 5.82 -2.93 -14.76
C ILE A 69 6.08 -2.35 -13.37
N ILE A 70 6.27 -1.03 -13.29
CA ILE A 70 6.51 -0.33 -12.02
C ILE A 70 5.20 0.31 -11.56
N ILE A 71 4.80 0.00 -10.33
CA ILE A 71 3.56 0.48 -9.72
C ILE A 71 3.91 1.28 -8.47
N GLY A 72 3.66 2.58 -8.51
CA GLY A 72 3.93 3.46 -7.38
C GLY A 72 2.85 3.37 -6.29
N VAL A 73 3.13 2.79 -5.12
CA VAL A 73 2.16 2.59 -4.02
C VAL A 73 2.35 3.56 -2.85
N SER A 74 1.30 4.34 -2.52
CA SER A 74 1.34 5.33 -1.43
C SER A 74 0.68 4.80 -0.19
N GLY A 75 1.25 5.16 0.96
CA GLY A 75 0.51 5.14 2.20
C GLY A 75 1.34 4.53 3.31
N SER A 76 1.22 5.13 4.49
CA SER A 76 1.88 4.64 5.69
C SER A 76 1.49 3.20 6.02
N THR A 77 0.29 2.76 5.64
CA THR A 77 -0.13 1.36 5.84
C THR A 77 0.68 0.41 4.95
N PHE A 78 0.92 0.75 3.69
CA PHE A 78 1.72 -0.09 2.81
C PHE A 78 3.20 -0.09 3.22
N GLU A 79 3.71 1.05 3.67
CA GLU A 79 5.11 1.23 4.09
C GLU A 79 5.42 0.61 5.45
N LYS A 80 4.56 0.84 6.45
CA LYS A 80 4.85 0.55 7.86
C LYS A 80 4.20 -0.73 8.36
N TYR A 81 3.16 -1.24 7.69
CA TYR A 81 2.49 -2.45 8.17
C TYR A 81 3.30 -3.70 7.77
N PRO A 82 3.60 -4.60 8.74
CA PRO A 82 4.45 -5.76 8.47
C PRO A 82 3.89 -6.65 7.35
N HIS A 83 4.78 -7.05 6.43
CA HIS A 83 4.49 -7.97 5.32
C HIS A 83 3.39 -7.49 4.36
N MET A 84 3.05 -6.19 4.33
CA MET A 84 1.96 -5.71 3.49
C MET A 84 2.26 -5.90 2.00
N GLU A 85 3.46 -5.57 1.56
CA GLU A 85 3.91 -5.78 0.18
C GLU A 85 3.85 -7.27 -0.21
N GLU A 86 4.35 -8.16 0.65
CA GLU A 86 4.30 -9.61 0.43
C GLU A 86 2.87 -10.13 0.31
N ARG A 87 1.94 -9.64 1.14
CA ARG A 87 0.52 -10.01 1.05
C ARG A 87 -0.11 -9.56 -0.27
N VAL A 88 0.19 -8.35 -0.74
CA VAL A 88 -0.29 -7.85 -2.03
C VAL A 88 0.31 -8.69 -3.17
N LYS A 89 1.63 -8.90 -3.18
CA LYS A 89 2.32 -9.73 -4.18
C LYS A 89 1.78 -11.16 -4.22
N LYS A 90 1.42 -11.75 -3.08
CA LYS A 90 0.82 -13.09 -3.03
C LYS A 90 -0.51 -13.16 -3.80
N VAL A 91 -1.35 -12.14 -3.67
CA VAL A 91 -2.63 -12.08 -4.39
C VAL A 91 -2.40 -11.82 -5.88
N LEU A 92 -1.49 -10.92 -6.23
CA LEU A 92 -1.09 -10.69 -7.63
C LEU A 92 -0.52 -11.95 -8.27
N ASN A 93 0.28 -12.72 -7.53
CA ASN A 93 0.82 -13.98 -8.00
C ASN A 93 -0.27 -15.01 -8.27
N HIS A 94 -1.25 -15.09 -7.36
CA HIS A 94 -2.38 -16.00 -7.54
C HIS A 94 -3.19 -15.66 -8.80
N TRP A 95 -3.28 -14.37 -9.15
CA TRP A 95 -4.04 -13.92 -10.31
C TRP A 95 -3.28 -14.07 -11.64
N PHE A 96 -2.02 -13.63 -11.70
CA PHE A 96 -1.26 -13.56 -12.95
C PHE A 96 -0.19 -14.65 -13.12
N GLY A 97 0.16 -15.35 -12.05
CA GLY A 97 1.23 -16.35 -12.01
C GLY A 97 2.64 -15.77 -11.90
N ASP A 98 3.61 -16.64 -11.59
CA ASP A 98 4.97 -16.25 -11.20
C ASP A 98 5.70 -15.46 -12.29
N LYS A 99 5.47 -15.79 -13.57
CA LYS A 99 6.12 -15.13 -14.71
C LYS A 99 5.78 -13.66 -14.80
N VAL A 100 4.51 -13.31 -14.59
CA VAL A 100 4.06 -11.92 -14.65
C VAL A 100 4.45 -11.19 -13.37
N LEU A 101 4.38 -11.86 -12.21
CA LEU A 101 4.79 -11.27 -10.94
C LEU A 101 6.25 -10.80 -10.94
N GLN A 102 7.16 -11.57 -11.56
CA GLN A 102 8.58 -11.18 -11.69
C GLN A 102 8.78 -9.86 -12.43
N ARG A 103 7.81 -9.46 -13.26
CA ARG A 103 7.84 -8.19 -13.98
C ARG A 103 7.23 -7.05 -13.17
N ILE A 104 6.44 -7.33 -12.14
CA ILE A 104 5.72 -6.32 -11.35
C ILE A 104 6.57 -5.88 -10.15
N HIS A 105 6.92 -4.59 -10.13
CA HIS A 105 7.62 -3.94 -9.02
C HIS A 105 6.69 -2.96 -8.32
N LEU A 106 6.57 -3.09 -7.00
CA LEU A 106 5.78 -2.19 -6.16
C LEU A 106 6.72 -1.21 -5.46
N ASP A 107 6.71 0.05 -5.88
CA ASP A 107 7.64 1.06 -5.37
C ASP A 107 6.93 2.10 -4.50
N ILE A 108 7.51 2.36 -3.33
CA ILE A 108 6.99 3.37 -2.40
C ILE A 108 7.43 4.76 -2.88
N ALA A 109 6.55 5.47 -3.58
CA ALA A 109 6.78 6.89 -3.83
C ALA A 109 6.54 7.71 -2.56
N LYS A 110 7.62 8.26 -2.00
CA LYS A 110 7.63 9.03 -0.75
C LYS A 110 7.04 10.45 -0.89
N ASP A 111 7.29 11.12 -2.02
CA ASP A 111 6.94 12.54 -2.21
C ASP A 111 5.88 12.77 -3.29
N ARG A 112 4.67 12.24 -3.07
CA ARG A 112 3.62 12.19 -4.10
C ARG A 112 2.95 13.52 -4.40
N GLY A 113 2.73 14.33 -3.38
CA GLY A 113 2.01 15.59 -3.55
C GLY A 113 2.83 16.65 -4.29
N GLY A 114 4.09 16.81 -3.90
CA GLY A 114 4.97 17.85 -4.45
C GLY A 114 5.51 17.51 -5.83
N ILE A 115 6.14 16.34 -5.99
CA ILE A 115 6.81 15.97 -7.25
C ILE A 115 5.78 15.67 -8.34
N GLY A 116 4.72 14.92 -8.00
CA GLY A 116 3.65 14.61 -8.94
C GLY A 116 2.93 15.88 -9.42
N GLY A 117 2.59 16.79 -8.49
CA GLY A 117 1.97 18.07 -8.84
C GLY A 117 2.86 18.95 -9.72
N ALA A 118 4.14 19.06 -9.39
CA ALA A 118 5.11 19.82 -10.19
C ALA A 118 5.30 19.23 -11.60
N LEU A 119 5.32 17.90 -11.73
CA LEU A 119 5.41 17.24 -13.03
C LEU A 119 4.20 17.54 -13.90
N VAL A 120 3.00 17.47 -13.33
CA VAL A 120 1.75 17.81 -14.04
C VAL A 120 1.75 19.28 -14.45
N ALA A 121 2.16 20.18 -13.56
CA ALA A 121 2.28 21.61 -13.86
C ALA A 121 3.29 21.90 -14.99
N MET A 122 4.44 21.22 -14.97
CA MET A 122 5.47 21.33 -16.01
C MET A 122 4.95 20.83 -17.36
N LEU A 123 4.33 19.64 -17.40
CA LEU A 123 3.74 19.10 -18.63
C LEU A 123 2.68 20.07 -19.18
N TYR A 124 1.81 20.58 -18.32
CA TYR A 124 0.80 21.57 -18.70
C TYR A 124 1.41 22.87 -19.24
N SER A 125 2.50 23.35 -18.64
CA SER A 125 3.23 24.53 -19.13
C SER A 125 3.86 24.30 -20.52
N GLY A 126 4.34 23.08 -20.79
CA GLY A 126 4.86 22.69 -22.11
C GLY A 126 3.78 22.64 -23.19
N PHE A 127 2.56 22.19 -22.86
CA PHE A 127 1.42 22.21 -23.79
C PHE A 127 0.97 23.62 -24.17
N ARG A 128 1.11 24.59 -23.25
CA ARG A 128 0.73 26.00 -23.49
C ARG A 128 1.50 26.67 -24.63
N ASN A 129 2.72 26.18 -24.95
CA ASN A 129 3.52 26.72 -26.05
C ASN A 129 3.07 26.25 -27.44
N ASN A 130 2.24 25.19 -27.55
CA ASN A 130 1.76 24.70 -28.86
C ASN A 130 0.29 25.01 -29.15
N TYR A 131 -0.54 25.33 -28.14
CA TYR A 131 -1.89 25.83 -28.34
C TYR A 131 -2.25 26.82 -27.20
N PRO A 132 -2.56 28.10 -27.50
CA PRO A 132 -2.93 29.06 -26.48
C PRO A 132 -4.38 28.82 -26.07
N ILE A 133 -4.62 27.89 -25.15
CA ILE A 133 -5.93 27.74 -24.51
C ILE A 133 -5.90 28.49 -23.18
N THR A 134 -6.65 29.58 -23.14
CA THR A 134 -6.94 30.38 -21.95
C THR A 134 -7.79 29.53 -20.99
N LEU A 135 -7.17 28.93 -19.97
CA LEU A 135 -7.91 28.25 -18.90
C LEU A 135 -8.34 29.29 -17.85
N LEU A 136 -9.64 29.61 -17.81
CA LEU A 136 -10.30 30.24 -16.67
C LEU A 136 -10.23 29.26 -15.48
N THR A 137 -9.62 29.70 -14.40
CA THR A 137 -9.59 28.98 -13.12
C THR A 137 -10.87 29.36 -12.35
N PHE A 138 -11.67 28.36 -11.96
CA PHE A 138 -12.69 28.52 -10.91
C PHE A 138 -12.06 28.22 -9.55
#